data_AF-A0A1G1GHE6-F1
#
_entry.id   AF-A0A1G1GHE6-F1
#
_cell.length_a   1.000
_cell.length_b   1.000
_cell.length_c   1.000
_cell.angle_alpha   90.00
_cell.angle_beta   90.00
_cell.angle_gamma   90.00
#
_symmetry.space_group_name_H-M   'P 1'
#
loop_
_entity.id
_entity.type
_entity.pdbx_description
1 polymer ?
#
loop_
_entity_poly.entity_id
_entity_poly.type
_entity_poly.pdbx_seq_one_letter_code
_entity_poly.pdbx_strand_id
1 'polypeptide(L)'
;MIDLKTLTSQIKRNCNISDANYWGFYSLCGLLLRLRELYSVEKGMRLWEKIQQKDIGEWISDRENLWKELEDKNFGDITVNGNVYSPFEVEKINAEVEKEDLLYGAGFGLHMKPIFFLADLISKEKIDGYDVYIAGGEYARDLSDFPAMLQERVIFARVDTTKMLLWEKFNELRCRRLKSALEYAFSKYGITPEEEPSEDIERRISLIARSEVETYIYHELGEAFEGQKIGDEWKDFLTDFPRSKAELFARAIKDILADTSENGMLRYVLKNLKEGSLGFYIVFLGGFRKILFPEILNAFQKFTETGDWDLIDDARKAGYRKAEERKAEEYAERLLSIYKSHKSEKEFIAKYVENELLDGLY
;
A
#
# COMPACT_ATOMS: atom_id res chain seq x y z
N MET A 1 16.52 -28.28 2.46
CA MET A 1 17.11 -27.08 1.85
C MET A 1 16.31 -26.77 0.59
N ILE A 2 15.57 -25.68 0.64
CA ILE A 2 14.71 -25.24 -0.45
C ILE A 2 15.58 -24.73 -1.60
N ASP A 3 15.29 -25.15 -2.83
CA ASP A 3 15.88 -24.52 -4.01
C ASP A 3 15.23 -23.14 -4.22
N LEU A 4 15.85 -22.13 -3.62
CA LEU A 4 15.37 -20.75 -3.65
C LEU A 4 15.20 -20.22 -5.08
N LYS A 5 16.07 -20.62 -6.01
CA LYS A 5 16.00 -20.14 -7.40
C LYS A 5 14.76 -20.70 -8.10
N THR A 6 14.50 -21.99 -7.92
CA THR A 6 13.31 -22.66 -8.48
C THR A 6 12.03 -22.12 -7.84
N LEU A 7 12.02 -21.91 -6.52
CA LEU A 7 10.88 -21.30 -5.82
C LEU A 7 10.59 -19.87 -6.31
N THR A 8 11.63 -19.03 -6.36
CA THR A 8 11.55 -17.65 -6.87
C THR A 8 11.00 -17.61 -8.29
N SER A 9 11.46 -18.50 -9.17
CA SER A 9 11.00 -18.55 -10.57
C SER A 9 9.52 -18.92 -10.68
N GLN A 10 9.03 -19.89 -9.90
CA GLN A 10 7.61 -20.28 -9.87
C GLN A 10 6.73 -19.12 -9.42
N ILE A 11 7.11 -18.45 -8.33
CA ILE A 11 6.35 -17.33 -7.77
C ILE A 11 6.38 -16.14 -8.74
N LYS A 12 7.56 -15.82 -9.29
CA LYS A 12 7.71 -14.74 -10.27
C LYS A 12 6.88 -14.97 -11.53
N ARG A 13 6.70 -16.22 -11.94
CA ARG A 13 5.81 -16.59 -13.04
C ARG A 13 4.36 -16.20 -12.74
N ASN A 14 3.89 -16.39 -11.51
CA ASN A 14 2.55 -15.95 -11.07
C ASN A 14 2.44 -14.43 -10.94
N CYS A 15 3.49 -13.75 -10.45
CA CYS A 15 3.56 -12.28 -10.50
C CYS A 15 3.38 -11.76 -11.93
N ASN A 16 4.08 -12.35 -12.90
CA ASN A 16 4.01 -11.94 -14.30
C ASN A 16 2.64 -12.20 -14.94
N ILE A 17 1.98 -13.33 -14.62
CA ILE A 17 0.59 -13.56 -15.05
C ILE A 17 -0.32 -12.49 -14.47
N SER A 18 -0.19 -12.20 -13.18
CA SER A 18 -1.02 -11.17 -12.54
C SER A 18 -0.79 -9.81 -13.21
N ASP A 19 0.46 -9.40 -13.40
CA ASP A 19 0.73 -8.11 -14.04
C ASP A 19 0.22 -8.08 -15.49
N ALA A 20 0.36 -9.16 -16.26
CA ALA A 20 -0.16 -9.28 -17.63
C ALA A 20 -1.67 -9.04 -17.74
N ASN A 21 -2.45 -9.52 -16.76
CA ASN A 21 -3.92 -9.39 -16.79
C ASN A 21 -4.42 -8.07 -16.15
N TYR A 22 -3.56 -7.35 -15.41
CA TYR A 22 -3.99 -6.25 -14.54
C TYR A 22 -3.21 -4.93 -14.73
N TRP A 23 -2.19 -4.88 -15.60
CA TRP A 23 -1.39 -3.66 -15.84
C TRP A 23 -2.23 -2.47 -16.30
N GLY A 24 -3.34 -2.72 -16.99
CA GLY A 24 -4.27 -1.68 -17.49
C GLY A 24 -4.99 -0.91 -16.38
N PHE A 25 -4.83 -1.27 -15.11
CA PHE A 25 -5.42 -0.55 -13.98
C PHE A 25 -4.59 0.64 -13.53
N TYR A 26 -3.33 0.71 -13.95
CA TYR A 26 -2.46 1.84 -13.66
C TYR A 26 -2.61 2.92 -14.73
N SER A 27 -2.51 4.19 -14.33
CA SER A 27 -2.26 5.26 -15.29
C SER A 27 -0.93 5.02 -16.00
N LEU A 28 -0.75 5.54 -17.23
CA LEU A 28 0.49 5.35 -17.98
C LEU A 28 1.73 5.80 -17.18
N CYS A 29 1.66 6.97 -16.54
CA CYS A 29 2.75 7.46 -15.68
C CYS A 29 2.98 6.54 -14.48
N GLY A 30 1.90 6.06 -13.82
CA GLY A 30 2.00 5.15 -12.69
C GLY A 30 2.62 3.80 -13.08
N LEU A 31 2.22 3.25 -14.22
CA LEU A 31 2.78 2.01 -14.76
C LEU A 31 4.29 2.16 -15.05
N LEU A 32 4.71 3.24 -15.70
CA LEU A 32 6.11 3.48 -16.03
C LEU A 32 6.99 3.60 -14.78
N LEU A 33 6.48 4.24 -13.72
CA LEU A 33 7.19 4.32 -12.43
C LEU A 33 7.36 2.92 -11.80
N ARG A 34 6.31 2.09 -11.81
CA ARG A 34 6.35 0.71 -11.28
C ARG A 34 7.26 -0.20 -12.10
N LEU A 35 7.24 -0.09 -13.43
CA LEU A 35 8.15 -0.82 -14.30
C LEU A 35 9.61 -0.44 -14.05
N ARG A 36 9.89 0.85 -13.83
CA ARG A 36 11.23 1.33 -13.46
C ARG A 36 11.71 0.77 -12.12
N GLU A 37 10.82 0.73 -11.13
CA GLU A 37 11.09 0.11 -9.84
C GLU A 37 11.36 -1.40 -10.01
N LEU A 38 10.47 -2.12 -10.68
CA LEU A 38 10.58 -3.56 -10.89
C LEU A 38 11.85 -3.94 -11.65
N TYR A 39 12.22 -3.14 -12.66
CA TYR A 39 13.49 -3.28 -13.39
C TYR A 39 14.69 -3.20 -12.43
N SER A 40 14.69 -2.19 -11.54
CA SER A 40 15.80 -1.97 -10.61
C SER A 40 15.95 -3.15 -9.65
N VAL A 41 14.83 -3.66 -9.13
CA VAL A 41 14.80 -4.84 -8.25
C VAL A 41 15.29 -6.09 -8.98
N GLU A 42 14.74 -6.40 -10.16
CA GLU A 42 15.11 -7.60 -10.91
C GLU A 42 16.55 -7.61 -11.41
N LYS A 43 17.14 -6.43 -11.62
CA LYS A 43 18.56 -6.28 -12.00
C LYS A 43 19.50 -6.20 -10.80
N GLY A 44 18.98 -6.19 -9.57
CA GLY A 44 19.79 -6.02 -8.37
C GLY A 44 20.53 -4.69 -8.35
N MET A 45 19.94 -3.64 -8.93
CA MET A 45 20.53 -2.32 -8.99
C MET A 45 20.49 -1.64 -7.62
N ARG A 46 21.54 -0.88 -7.31
CA ARG A 46 21.56 0.01 -6.15
C ARG A 46 20.66 1.20 -6.42
N LEU A 47 20.02 1.77 -5.39
CA LEU A 47 18.99 2.78 -5.60
C LEU A 47 19.53 4.11 -6.13
N TRP A 48 20.81 4.37 -5.91
CA TRP A 48 21.53 5.54 -6.43
C TRP A 48 22.13 5.34 -7.82
N GLU A 49 22.02 4.14 -8.41
CA GLU A 49 22.50 3.90 -9.76
C GLU A 49 21.59 4.54 -10.80
N LYS A 50 22.21 5.11 -11.83
CA LYS A 50 21.49 5.67 -12.96
C LYS A 50 21.04 4.56 -13.90
N ILE A 51 19.74 4.45 -14.10
CA ILE A 51 19.15 3.57 -15.11
C ILE A 51 19.43 4.14 -16.50
N GLN A 52 20.04 3.35 -17.37
CA GLN A 52 20.23 3.71 -18.77
C GLN A 52 18.90 3.55 -19.53
N GLN A 53 18.53 4.57 -20.29
CA GLN A 53 17.26 4.59 -21.03
C GLN A 53 17.14 3.44 -22.03
N LYS A 54 18.25 3.06 -22.67
CA LYS A 54 18.30 1.95 -23.62
C LYS A 54 17.98 0.63 -22.91
N ASP A 55 18.66 0.34 -21.81
CA ASP A 55 18.56 -0.94 -21.10
C ASP A 55 17.15 -1.17 -20.53
N ILE A 56 16.56 -0.14 -19.91
CA ILE A 56 15.17 -0.24 -19.42
C ILE A 56 14.17 -0.31 -20.58
N GLY A 57 14.42 0.37 -21.70
CA GLY A 57 13.54 0.31 -22.87
C GLY A 57 13.50 -1.09 -23.50
N GLU A 58 14.65 -1.74 -23.64
CA GLU A 58 14.76 -3.14 -24.09
C GLU A 58 14.06 -4.08 -23.10
N TRP A 59 14.31 -3.93 -21.80
CA TRP A 59 13.65 -4.75 -20.78
C TRP A 59 12.14 -4.57 -20.71
N ILE A 60 11.62 -3.34 -20.89
CA ILE A 60 10.16 -3.09 -20.95
C ILE A 60 9.58 -3.80 -22.17
N SER A 61 10.25 -3.72 -23.33
CA SER A 61 9.80 -4.40 -24.55
C SER A 61 9.73 -5.92 -24.37
N ASP A 62 10.74 -6.51 -23.73
CA ASP A 62 10.76 -7.94 -23.38
C ASP A 62 9.64 -8.28 -22.39
N ARG A 63 9.39 -7.42 -21.40
CA ARG A 63 8.31 -7.59 -20.41
C ARG A 63 6.94 -7.59 -21.08
N GLU A 64 6.69 -6.66 -21.99
CA GLU A 64 5.43 -6.56 -22.72
C GLU A 64 5.21 -7.78 -23.61
N ASN A 65 6.25 -8.29 -24.26
CA ASN A 65 6.17 -9.52 -25.04
C ASN A 65 5.86 -10.74 -24.16
N LEU A 66 6.54 -10.85 -23.01
CA LEU A 66 6.25 -11.89 -22.02
C LEU A 66 4.79 -11.79 -21.52
N TRP A 67 4.28 -10.60 -21.25
CA TRP A 67 2.90 -10.43 -20.80
C TRP A 67 1.88 -10.86 -21.86
N LYS A 68 2.12 -10.56 -23.15
CA LYS A 68 1.26 -11.07 -24.24
C LYS A 68 1.20 -12.60 -24.29
N GLU A 69 2.29 -13.29 -23.93
CA GLU A 69 2.32 -14.75 -23.87
C GLU A 69 1.60 -15.33 -22.63
N LEU A 70 1.52 -14.53 -21.57
CA LEU A 70 0.98 -14.91 -20.26
C LEU A 70 -0.45 -14.44 -20.00
N GLU A 71 -0.96 -13.53 -20.83
CA GLU A 71 -2.36 -13.08 -20.79
C GLU A 71 -3.30 -14.30 -20.88
N ASP A 72 -4.37 -14.29 -20.09
CA ASP A 72 -5.33 -15.41 -19.96
C ASP A 72 -4.76 -16.76 -19.49
N LYS A 73 -3.48 -16.85 -19.10
CA LYS A 73 -2.93 -18.06 -18.47
C LYS A 73 -3.40 -18.17 -17.02
N ASN A 74 -3.66 -19.40 -16.60
CA ASN A 74 -3.90 -19.71 -15.18
C ASN A 74 -2.61 -19.58 -14.35
N PHE A 75 -2.79 -19.24 -13.07
CA PHE A 75 -1.71 -19.31 -12.09
C PHE A 75 -1.19 -20.76 -11.97
N GLY A 76 0.14 -20.87 -11.87
CA GLY A 76 0.82 -22.15 -11.67
C GLY A 76 0.90 -22.52 -10.20
N ASP A 77 0.91 -23.82 -9.94
CA ASP A 77 1.17 -24.36 -8.61
C ASP A 77 2.59 -24.05 -8.14
N ILE A 78 2.78 -24.01 -6.83
CA ILE A 78 4.05 -23.77 -6.17
C ILE A 78 4.54 -25.09 -5.58
N THR A 79 5.71 -25.55 -6.05
CA THR A 79 6.37 -26.74 -5.53
C THR A 79 7.43 -26.36 -4.50
N VAL A 80 7.29 -26.85 -3.27
CA VAL A 80 8.25 -26.67 -2.16
C VAL A 80 8.55 -28.02 -1.54
N ASN A 81 9.83 -28.37 -1.41
CA ASN A 81 10.27 -29.66 -0.84
C ASN A 81 9.62 -30.91 -1.48
N GLY A 82 9.24 -30.83 -2.77
CA GLY A 82 8.55 -31.91 -3.49
C GLY A 82 7.04 -31.97 -3.29
N ASN A 83 6.48 -31.15 -2.40
CA ASN A 83 5.04 -30.96 -2.23
C ASN A 83 4.54 -29.89 -3.20
N VAL A 84 3.35 -30.08 -3.76
CA VAL A 84 2.71 -29.17 -4.71
C VAL A 84 1.53 -28.49 -4.05
N TYR A 85 1.48 -27.17 -4.13
CA TYR A 85 0.45 -26.33 -3.51
C TYR A 85 -0.18 -25.42 -4.55
N SER A 86 -1.48 -25.17 -4.43
CA SER A 86 -2.13 -24.07 -5.15
C SER A 86 -1.53 -22.74 -4.68
N PRO A 87 -1.37 -21.73 -5.55
CA PRO A 87 -0.68 -20.49 -5.21
C PRO A 87 -1.35 -19.66 -4.10
N PHE A 88 -2.61 -19.93 -3.77
CA PHE A 88 -3.29 -19.26 -2.65
C PHE A 88 -3.28 -20.06 -1.35
N GLU A 89 -2.63 -21.22 -1.31
CA GLU A 89 -2.42 -22.00 -0.07
C GLU A 89 -1.25 -21.41 0.75
N VAL A 90 -1.34 -20.12 1.07
CA VAL A 90 -0.29 -19.31 1.71
C VAL A 90 0.19 -19.94 3.01
N GLU A 91 -0.73 -20.38 3.87
CA GLU A 91 -0.40 -21.00 5.17
C GLU A 91 0.41 -22.29 4.99
N LYS A 92 0.07 -23.12 4.00
CA LYS A 92 0.76 -24.39 3.76
C LYS A 92 2.14 -24.16 3.16
N ILE A 93 2.26 -23.21 2.25
CA ILE A 93 3.55 -22.83 1.67
C ILE A 93 4.45 -22.22 2.76
N ASN A 94 3.93 -21.32 3.60
CA ASN A 94 4.67 -20.73 4.71
C ASN A 94 5.11 -21.75 5.77
N ALA A 95 4.31 -22.78 6.07
CA ALA A 95 4.72 -23.87 6.95
C ALA A 95 5.98 -24.63 6.47
N GLU A 96 6.28 -24.58 5.16
CA GLU A 96 7.49 -25.13 4.57
C GLU A 96 8.64 -24.10 4.53
N VAL A 97 8.36 -22.87 4.07
CA VAL A 97 9.40 -21.86 3.79
C VAL A 97 9.88 -21.11 5.05
N GLU A 98 9.05 -20.98 6.09
CA GLU A 98 9.41 -20.28 7.34
C GLU A 98 10.66 -20.90 8.01
N LYS A 99 10.92 -22.21 7.82
CA LYS A 99 12.07 -22.92 8.39
C LYS A 99 13.42 -22.49 7.80
N GLU A 100 13.39 -21.82 6.66
CA GLU A 100 14.57 -21.31 5.94
C GLU A 100 14.60 -19.77 5.98
N ASP A 101 13.92 -19.16 6.97
CA ASP A 101 13.77 -17.70 7.13
C ASP A 101 13.19 -17.01 5.89
N LEU A 102 12.24 -17.66 5.21
CA LEU A 102 11.55 -17.15 4.04
C LEU A 102 10.06 -16.93 4.32
N LEU A 103 9.46 -16.01 3.57
CA LEU A 103 8.06 -15.64 3.63
C LEU A 103 7.46 -15.60 2.23
N TYR A 104 6.41 -16.37 2.03
CA TYR A 104 5.54 -16.31 0.87
C TYR A 104 4.29 -15.50 1.19
N GLY A 105 3.91 -14.59 0.30
CA GLY A 105 2.63 -13.89 0.39
C GLY A 105 1.84 -14.00 -0.90
N ALA A 106 0.55 -14.29 -0.79
CA ALA A 106 -0.38 -14.28 -1.91
C ALA A 106 -1.79 -13.86 -1.49
N GLY A 107 -2.39 -12.92 -2.21
CA GLY A 107 -3.71 -12.38 -1.86
C GLY A 107 -4.32 -11.56 -2.97
N PHE A 108 -5.34 -10.75 -2.65
CA PHE A 108 -6.03 -9.89 -3.62
C PHE A 108 -5.96 -8.43 -3.18
N GLY A 109 -5.25 -7.61 -3.93
CA GLY A 109 -5.10 -6.18 -3.67
C GLY A 109 -6.20 -5.33 -4.30
N LEU A 110 -5.84 -4.08 -4.62
CA LEU A 110 -6.72 -3.14 -5.30
C LEU A 110 -7.29 -3.74 -6.60
N HIS A 111 -8.58 -3.48 -6.85
CA HIS A 111 -9.34 -4.03 -7.99
C HIS A 111 -9.34 -5.57 -8.08
N MET A 112 -9.18 -6.27 -6.95
CA MET A 112 -9.06 -7.73 -6.88
C MET A 112 -7.90 -8.27 -7.73
N LYS A 113 -6.84 -7.47 -7.93
CA LYS A 113 -5.60 -7.95 -8.55
C LYS A 113 -4.95 -8.99 -7.65
N PRO A 114 -4.70 -10.22 -8.12
CA PRO A 114 -3.91 -11.20 -7.37
C PRO A 114 -2.49 -10.68 -7.15
N ILE A 115 -1.98 -10.72 -5.93
CA ILE A 115 -0.62 -10.28 -5.60
C ILE A 115 0.16 -11.51 -5.14
N PHE A 116 1.43 -11.57 -5.54
CA PHE A 116 2.36 -12.63 -5.12
C PHE A 116 3.73 -12.03 -4.82
N PHE A 117 4.37 -12.48 -3.74
CA PHE A 117 5.76 -12.18 -3.46
C PHE A 117 6.47 -13.29 -2.69
N LEU A 118 7.80 -13.30 -2.76
CA LEU A 118 8.69 -14.10 -1.92
C LEU A 118 9.75 -13.18 -1.34
N ALA A 119 9.98 -13.27 -0.03
CA ALA A 119 10.96 -12.43 0.65
C ALA A 119 11.65 -13.17 1.80
N ASP A 120 12.69 -12.55 2.35
CA ASP A 120 13.21 -12.91 3.68
C ASP A 120 12.13 -12.69 4.75
N LEU A 121 12.06 -13.56 5.74
CA LEU A 121 11.29 -13.36 6.97
C LEU A 121 12.18 -12.68 8.01
N ILE A 122 11.94 -11.41 8.29
CA ILE A 122 12.68 -10.67 9.33
C ILE A 122 12.15 -11.03 10.72
N SER A 123 10.82 -11.00 10.89
CA SER A 123 10.18 -11.34 12.16
C SER A 123 8.72 -11.73 11.95
N LYS A 124 8.19 -12.43 12.96
CA LYS A 124 6.80 -12.80 13.09
C LYS A 124 6.36 -12.52 14.51
N GLU A 125 5.30 -11.73 14.66
CA GLU A 125 4.77 -11.35 15.97
C GLU A 125 3.24 -11.37 15.97
N LYS A 126 2.63 -11.28 17.16
CA LYS A 126 1.19 -11.25 17.31
C LYS A 126 0.77 -9.93 17.95
N ILE A 127 -0.01 -9.12 17.23
CA ILE A 127 -0.48 -7.80 17.68
C ILE A 127 -2.00 -7.81 17.65
N ASP A 128 -2.65 -7.55 18.79
CA ASP A 128 -4.11 -7.52 18.93
C ASP A 128 -4.84 -8.76 18.34
N GLY A 129 -4.17 -9.93 18.40
CA GLY A 129 -4.70 -11.19 17.87
C GLY A 129 -4.47 -11.44 16.38
N TYR A 130 -3.79 -10.54 15.68
CA TYR A 130 -3.35 -10.68 14.28
C TYR A 130 -1.92 -11.22 14.23
N ASP A 131 -1.65 -12.13 13.30
CA ASP A 131 -0.29 -12.59 13.00
C ASP A 131 0.36 -11.58 12.04
N VAL A 132 1.43 -10.93 12.48
CA VAL A 132 2.12 -9.88 11.74
C VAL A 132 3.47 -10.41 11.28
N TYR A 133 3.66 -10.46 9.97
CA TYR A 133 4.87 -10.89 9.32
C TYR A 133 5.61 -9.69 8.75
N ILE A 134 6.87 -9.52 9.13
CA ILE A 134 7.75 -8.47 8.59
C ILE A 134 8.69 -9.11 7.56
N ALA A 135 8.48 -8.74 6.30
CA ALA A 135 9.23 -9.18 5.14
C ALA A 135 10.44 -8.27 4.87
N GLY A 136 11.59 -8.88 4.56
CA GLY A 136 12.84 -8.21 4.20
C GLY A 136 13.09 -8.16 2.71
N GLY A 137 14.26 -8.67 2.29
CA GLY A 137 14.69 -8.68 0.90
C GLY A 137 13.73 -9.44 0.00
N GLU A 138 13.21 -8.81 -1.05
CA GLU A 138 12.24 -9.45 -1.95
C GLU A 138 12.92 -10.16 -3.12
N TYR A 139 12.78 -11.49 -3.19
CA TYR A 139 13.30 -12.33 -4.28
C TYR A 139 12.38 -12.33 -5.50
N ALA A 140 11.07 -12.26 -5.27
CA ALA A 140 10.06 -12.15 -6.31
C ALA A 140 8.97 -11.18 -5.86
N ARG A 141 8.52 -10.32 -6.77
CA ARG A 141 7.40 -9.41 -6.58
C ARG A 141 6.72 -9.09 -7.91
N ASP A 142 5.46 -8.70 -7.82
CA ASP A 142 4.69 -8.10 -8.91
C ASP A 142 4.81 -6.56 -8.87
N LEU A 143 4.00 -5.86 -9.66
CA LEU A 143 3.96 -4.38 -9.70
C LEU A 143 3.33 -3.73 -8.46
N SER A 144 2.85 -4.50 -7.47
CA SER A 144 2.27 -3.94 -6.25
C SER A 144 3.34 -3.26 -5.39
N ASP A 145 3.03 -2.05 -4.94
CA ASP A 145 3.88 -1.18 -4.14
C ASP A 145 3.30 -0.89 -2.75
N PHE A 146 2.37 -1.70 -2.26
CA PHE A 146 1.79 -1.52 -0.92
C PHE A 146 2.79 -1.95 0.18
N PRO A 147 3.13 -1.05 1.13
CA PRO A 147 4.04 -1.36 2.24
C PRO A 147 3.52 -2.40 3.22
N ALA A 148 2.21 -2.50 3.40
CA ALA A 148 1.58 -3.52 4.22
C ALA A 148 0.26 -3.96 3.58
N MET A 149 -0.22 -5.12 3.98
CA MET A 149 -1.52 -5.64 3.54
C MET A 149 -2.11 -6.59 4.56
N LEU A 150 -3.38 -6.38 4.90
CA LEU A 150 -4.20 -7.30 5.66
C LEU A 150 -4.82 -8.39 4.77
N GLN A 151 -4.67 -9.64 5.20
CA GLN A 151 -5.35 -10.80 4.66
C GLN A 151 -5.92 -11.63 5.81
N GLU A 152 -7.25 -11.57 5.96
CA GLU A 152 -7.98 -12.21 7.06
C GLU A 152 -7.46 -11.77 8.44
N ARG A 153 -6.67 -12.62 9.11
CA ARG A 153 -6.03 -12.34 10.41
C ARG A 153 -4.51 -12.21 10.33
N VAL A 154 -3.98 -12.09 9.12
CA VAL A 154 -2.54 -12.00 8.84
C VAL A 154 -2.22 -10.66 8.21
N ILE A 155 -1.20 -9.97 8.72
CA ILE A 155 -0.68 -8.74 8.14
C ILE A 155 0.71 -9.03 7.58
N PHE A 156 0.91 -8.75 6.30
CA PHE A 156 2.21 -8.82 5.65
C PHE A 156 2.77 -7.41 5.49
N ALA A 157 3.86 -7.11 6.17
CA ALA A 157 4.52 -5.81 6.14
C ALA A 157 5.87 -5.92 5.40
N ARG A 158 6.13 -5.05 4.42
CA ARG A 158 7.19 -5.21 3.41
C ARG A 158 8.22 -4.10 3.54
N VAL A 159 9.34 -4.38 4.21
CA VAL A 159 10.39 -3.39 4.48
C VAL A 159 11.05 -2.91 3.18
N ASP A 160 11.36 -3.80 2.24
CA ASP A 160 11.97 -3.43 0.96
C ASP A 160 11.03 -2.57 0.12
N THR A 161 9.74 -2.89 0.08
CA THR A 161 8.73 -2.04 -0.58
C THR A 161 8.65 -0.65 0.08
N THR A 162 8.68 -0.59 1.41
CA THR A 162 8.72 0.68 2.16
C THR A 162 9.98 1.49 1.83
N LYS A 163 11.14 0.82 1.72
CA LYS A 163 12.42 1.44 1.32
C LYS A 163 12.33 2.05 -0.07
N MET A 164 11.76 1.34 -1.04
CA MET A 164 11.58 1.85 -2.41
C MET A 164 10.68 3.10 -2.44
N LEU A 165 9.56 3.05 -1.72
CA LEU A 165 8.63 4.16 -1.59
C LEU A 165 9.33 5.41 -1.01
N LEU A 166 10.06 5.24 0.09
CA LEU A 166 10.81 6.33 0.71
C LEU A 166 11.95 6.84 -0.17
N TRP A 167 12.59 5.97 -0.95
CA TRP A 167 13.60 6.39 -1.93
C TRP A 167 13.02 7.26 -3.04
N GLU A 168 11.83 6.94 -3.55
CA GLU A 168 11.12 7.80 -4.49
C GLU A 168 10.87 9.18 -3.86
N LYS A 169 10.42 9.20 -2.59
CA LYS A 169 10.19 10.44 -1.85
C LYS A 169 11.45 11.25 -1.59
N PHE A 170 12.58 10.60 -1.35
CA PHE A 170 13.87 11.28 -1.28
C PHE A 170 14.26 11.94 -2.60
N ASN A 171 14.06 11.25 -3.74
CA ASN A 171 14.27 11.88 -5.05
C ASN A 171 13.31 13.05 -5.28
N GLU A 172 12.06 12.92 -4.83
CA GLU A 172 11.07 13.99 -4.89
C GLU A 172 11.50 15.22 -4.08
N LEU A 173 12.05 15.02 -2.87
CA LEU A 173 12.55 16.07 -1.98
C LEU A 173 13.59 16.94 -2.69
N ARG A 174 14.50 16.30 -3.42
CA ARG A 174 15.59 16.96 -4.14
C ARG A 174 15.12 17.79 -5.33
N CYS A 175 13.96 17.49 -5.92
CA CYS A 175 13.56 18.09 -7.20
C CYS A 175 12.86 19.46 -7.10
N ARG A 176 12.40 19.96 -5.93
CA ARG A 176 11.69 21.27 -5.80
C ARG A 176 11.75 21.87 -4.38
N ARG A 177 11.69 23.21 -4.28
CA ARG A 177 11.82 24.03 -3.05
C ARG A 177 10.50 24.31 -2.28
N LEU A 178 9.44 23.53 -2.48
CA LEU A 178 8.11 23.78 -1.87
C LEU A 178 7.47 22.48 -1.35
N LYS A 179 8.08 21.84 -0.35
CA LYS A 179 7.50 20.64 0.27
C LYS A 179 7.73 20.61 1.77
N SER A 180 7.11 21.56 2.48
CA SER A 180 7.27 21.71 3.93
C SER A 180 7.05 20.39 4.69
N ALA A 181 6.05 19.58 4.32
CA ALA A 181 5.79 18.29 4.96
C ALA A 181 6.87 17.23 4.66
N LEU A 182 7.35 17.16 3.42
CA LEU A 182 8.36 16.18 3.01
C LEU A 182 9.73 16.50 3.58
N GLU A 183 10.10 17.78 3.54
CA GLU A 183 11.31 18.29 4.17
C GLU A 183 11.25 18.10 5.68
N TYR A 184 10.10 18.41 6.31
CA TYR A 184 9.88 18.13 7.72
C TYR A 184 10.07 16.65 8.04
N ALA A 185 9.42 15.74 7.31
CA ALA A 185 9.51 14.29 7.53
C ALA A 185 10.97 13.82 7.51
N PHE A 186 11.70 14.13 6.43
CA PHE A 186 13.09 13.71 6.27
C PHE A 186 14.05 14.39 7.26
N SER A 187 13.79 15.64 7.64
CA SER A 187 14.62 16.35 8.62
C SER A 187 14.65 15.65 9.99
N LYS A 188 13.56 14.94 10.36
CA LYS A 188 13.50 14.15 11.61
C LYS A 188 14.39 12.91 11.60
N TYR A 189 14.84 12.50 10.42
CA TYR A 189 15.86 11.45 10.24
C TYR A 189 17.22 12.05 9.81
N GLY A 190 17.36 13.38 9.92
CA GLY A 190 18.55 14.14 9.56
C GLY A 190 18.83 14.21 8.06
N ILE A 191 17.88 13.86 7.19
CA ILE A 191 18.07 13.89 5.73
C ILE A 191 17.69 15.28 5.22
N THR A 192 18.55 15.89 4.39
CA THR A 192 18.30 17.22 3.82
C THR A 192 18.13 17.19 2.29
N PRO A 193 17.48 18.21 1.69
CA PRO A 193 17.28 18.28 0.24
C PRO A 193 18.57 18.37 -0.59
N GLU A 194 19.68 18.81 0.02
CA GLU A 194 20.98 18.97 -0.63
C GLU A 194 21.78 17.66 -0.74
N GLU A 195 21.34 16.61 -0.05
CA GLU A 195 22.03 15.32 -0.09
C GLU A 195 21.88 14.65 -1.46
N GLU A 196 22.98 14.08 -1.95
CA GLU A 196 23.02 13.36 -3.22
C GLU A 196 22.83 11.84 -3.01
N PRO A 197 22.17 11.14 -3.97
CA PRO A 197 22.03 9.69 -3.95
C PRO A 197 23.37 9.01 -3.77
N SER A 198 23.48 8.21 -2.73
CA SER A 198 24.69 7.48 -2.38
C SER A 198 24.36 6.27 -1.53
N GLU A 199 25.37 5.43 -1.31
CA GLU A 199 25.28 4.26 -0.44
C GLU A 199 24.90 4.61 1.00
N ASP A 200 25.44 5.72 1.54
CA ASP A 200 25.09 6.15 2.89
C ASP A 200 23.62 6.58 2.99
N ILE A 201 23.12 7.31 1.98
CA ILE A 201 21.70 7.68 1.94
C ILE A 201 20.81 6.45 1.82
N GLU A 202 21.16 5.46 1.00
CA GLU A 202 20.39 4.22 0.91
C GLU A 202 20.38 3.47 2.25
N ARG A 203 21.53 3.39 2.93
CA ARG A 203 21.64 2.78 4.26
C ARG A 203 20.73 3.49 5.27
N ARG A 204 20.72 4.83 5.27
CA ARG A 204 19.86 5.64 6.14
C ARG A 204 18.38 5.44 5.81
N ILE A 205 17.99 5.48 4.54
CA ILE A 205 16.61 5.22 4.10
C ILE A 205 16.17 3.79 4.46
N SER A 206 17.08 2.82 4.43
CA SER A 206 16.78 1.44 4.88
C SER A 206 16.46 1.39 6.39
N LEU A 207 17.13 2.20 7.21
CA LEU A 207 16.81 2.32 8.64
C LEU A 207 15.46 3.02 8.84
N ILE A 208 15.17 4.07 8.06
CA ILE A 208 13.88 4.76 8.09
C ILE A 208 12.77 3.78 7.70
N ALA A 209 12.93 3.02 6.63
CA ALA A 209 11.95 2.03 6.17
C ALA A 209 11.59 1.00 7.25
N ARG A 210 12.59 0.50 8.00
CA ARG A 210 12.35 -0.40 9.14
C ARG A 210 11.57 0.27 10.27
N SER A 211 11.75 1.57 10.51
CA SER A 211 10.95 2.34 11.48
C SER A 211 9.53 2.63 10.98
N GLU A 212 9.38 2.94 9.69
CA GLU A 212 8.11 3.38 9.12
C GLU A 212 7.18 2.22 8.78
N VAL A 213 7.72 1.02 8.53
CA VAL A 213 6.90 -0.18 8.25
C VAL A 213 5.86 -0.43 9.35
N GLU A 214 6.19 -0.14 10.60
CA GLU A 214 5.28 -0.24 11.74
C GLU A 214 4.05 0.64 11.57
N THR A 215 4.19 1.86 11.06
CA THR A 215 3.06 2.78 10.89
C THR A 215 2.03 2.19 9.91
N TYR A 216 2.50 1.52 8.85
CA TYR A 216 1.64 0.81 7.91
C TYR A 216 1.00 -0.44 8.53
N ILE A 217 1.69 -1.14 9.44
CA ILE A 217 1.05 -2.22 10.22
C ILE A 217 -0.15 -1.68 11.02
N TYR A 218 -0.02 -0.51 11.65
CA TYR A 218 -1.13 0.11 12.39
C TYR A 218 -2.23 0.69 11.49
N HIS A 219 -1.94 1.00 10.22
CA HIS A 219 -2.98 1.24 9.22
C HIS A 219 -3.81 -0.02 8.98
N GLU A 220 -3.15 -1.16 8.70
CA GLU A 220 -3.83 -2.44 8.49
C GLU A 220 -4.62 -2.91 9.73
N LEU A 221 -4.09 -2.70 10.95
CA LEU A 221 -4.82 -2.99 12.20
C LEU A 221 -6.06 -2.10 12.35
N GLY A 222 -5.93 -0.81 12.03
CA GLY A 222 -7.05 0.13 11.98
C GLY A 222 -8.11 -0.32 10.97
N GLU A 223 -7.69 -0.75 9.78
CA GLU A 223 -8.60 -1.29 8.76
C GLU A 223 -9.31 -2.55 9.25
N ALA A 224 -8.58 -3.45 9.91
CA ALA A 224 -9.14 -4.69 10.43
C ALA A 224 -10.20 -4.41 11.51
N PHE A 225 -9.92 -3.47 12.40
CA PHE A 225 -10.82 -3.07 13.48
C PHE A 225 -12.08 -2.36 12.94
N GLU A 226 -11.93 -1.38 12.06
CA GLU A 226 -13.07 -0.65 11.49
C GLU A 226 -13.85 -1.52 10.50
N GLY A 227 -13.18 -2.44 9.80
CA GLY A 227 -13.81 -3.40 8.90
C GLY A 227 -14.84 -4.30 9.59
N GLN A 228 -14.60 -4.69 10.85
CA GLN A 228 -15.58 -5.42 11.67
C GLN A 228 -16.85 -4.62 11.94
N LYS A 229 -16.76 -3.28 12.02
CA LYS A 229 -17.90 -2.38 12.23
C LYS A 229 -18.63 -2.00 10.95
N ILE A 230 -17.93 -2.02 9.81
CA ILE A 230 -18.49 -1.65 8.50
C ILE A 230 -19.28 -2.83 7.90
N GLY A 231 -18.85 -4.07 8.14
CA GLY A 231 -19.53 -5.28 7.69
C GLY A 231 -19.26 -5.67 6.23
N ASP A 232 -19.71 -6.86 5.84
CA ASP A 232 -19.37 -7.47 4.54
C ASP A 232 -20.04 -6.77 3.34
N GLU A 233 -21.16 -6.07 3.54
CA GLU A 233 -21.86 -5.33 2.47
C GLU A 233 -20.97 -4.27 1.80
N TRP A 234 -20.01 -3.72 2.54
CA TRP A 234 -19.04 -2.76 1.99
C TRP A 234 -18.01 -3.43 1.09
N LYS A 235 -17.61 -4.67 1.41
CA LYS A 235 -16.72 -5.46 0.55
C LYS A 235 -17.45 -5.77 -0.77
N ASP A 236 -18.71 -6.20 -0.69
CA ASP A 236 -19.55 -6.45 -1.86
C ASP A 236 -19.68 -5.20 -2.74
N PHE A 237 -19.91 -4.03 -2.13
CA PHE A 237 -19.95 -2.76 -2.85
C PHE A 237 -18.64 -2.46 -3.60
N LEU A 238 -17.49 -2.60 -2.96
CA LEU A 238 -16.19 -2.38 -3.59
C LEU A 238 -15.92 -3.38 -4.73
N THR A 239 -16.42 -4.62 -4.60
CA THR A 239 -16.32 -5.65 -5.64
C THR A 239 -17.24 -5.35 -6.83
N ASP A 240 -18.41 -4.77 -6.60
CA ASP A 240 -19.41 -4.55 -7.65
C ASP A 240 -19.20 -3.30 -8.51
N PHE A 241 -18.46 -2.31 -8.01
CA PHE A 241 -18.13 -1.06 -8.72
C PHE A 241 -16.62 -0.83 -8.90
N PRO A 242 -15.86 -1.80 -9.43
CA PRO A 242 -14.43 -1.63 -9.58
C PRO A 242 -14.16 -0.45 -10.52
N ARG A 243 -13.14 0.38 -10.20
CA ARG A 243 -12.64 1.48 -11.05
C ARG A 243 -13.57 2.68 -11.16
N SER A 244 -14.57 2.80 -10.27
CA SER A 244 -15.45 3.97 -10.22
C SER A 244 -14.91 5.02 -9.24
N LYS A 245 -15.27 6.30 -9.44
CA LYS A 245 -14.99 7.32 -8.42
C LYS A 245 -15.65 6.99 -7.08
N ALA A 246 -16.78 6.29 -7.12
CA ALA A 246 -17.49 5.78 -5.95
C ALA A 246 -16.62 4.82 -5.12
N GLU A 247 -15.94 3.88 -5.77
CA GLU A 247 -15.01 2.96 -5.12
C GLU A 247 -13.84 3.73 -4.47
N LEU A 248 -13.22 4.66 -5.20
CA LEU A 248 -12.11 5.47 -4.68
C LEU A 248 -12.51 6.31 -3.47
N PHE A 249 -13.73 6.87 -3.50
CA PHE A 249 -14.28 7.64 -2.40
C PHE A 249 -14.59 6.76 -1.18
N ALA A 250 -15.21 5.60 -1.39
CA ALA A 250 -15.48 4.63 -0.33
C ALA A 250 -14.17 4.14 0.33
N ARG A 251 -13.14 3.81 -0.46
CA ARG A 251 -11.83 3.49 0.08
C ARG A 251 -11.26 4.64 0.91
N ALA A 252 -11.35 5.87 0.43
CA ALA A 252 -10.86 7.01 1.18
C ALA A 252 -11.56 7.19 2.55
N ILE A 253 -12.88 6.95 2.64
CA ILE A 253 -13.59 6.94 3.93
C ILE A 253 -13.03 5.83 4.84
N LYS A 254 -12.88 4.60 4.31
CA LYS A 254 -12.34 3.46 5.06
C LYS A 254 -10.94 3.75 5.59
N ASP A 255 -10.06 4.28 4.75
CA ASP A 255 -8.68 4.63 5.13
C ASP A 255 -8.67 5.72 6.22
N ILE A 256 -9.49 6.78 6.11
CA ILE A 256 -9.56 7.80 7.16
C ILE A 256 -10.06 7.19 8.47
N LEU A 257 -11.11 6.36 8.44
CA LEU A 257 -11.58 5.66 9.65
C LEU A 257 -10.47 4.81 10.25
N ALA A 258 -9.77 4.02 9.44
CA ALA A 258 -8.66 3.17 9.87
C ALA A 258 -7.53 3.99 10.48
N ASP A 259 -7.05 5.02 9.80
CA ASP A 259 -5.92 5.85 10.24
C ASP A 259 -6.23 6.64 11.51
N THR A 260 -7.47 7.12 11.64
CA THR A 260 -7.88 7.97 12.77
C THR A 260 -8.44 7.20 13.96
N SER A 261 -8.71 5.90 13.81
CA SER A 261 -9.21 5.02 14.89
C SER A 261 -8.24 4.95 16.08
N GLU A 262 -8.75 4.51 17.23
CA GLU A 262 -7.94 4.25 18.43
C GLU A 262 -6.94 3.09 18.25
N ASN A 263 -7.16 2.23 17.26
CA ASN A 263 -6.23 1.15 16.87
C ASN A 263 -5.46 1.49 15.59
N GLY A 264 -5.57 2.74 15.11
CA GLY A 264 -5.10 3.18 13.80
C GLY A 264 -3.69 3.77 13.76
N MET A 265 -3.23 4.06 12.54
CA MET A 265 -1.92 4.65 12.25
C MET A 265 -1.65 5.93 13.06
N LEU A 266 -2.54 6.92 13.03
CA LEU A 266 -2.28 8.21 13.70
C LEU A 266 -2.23 8.07 15.21
N ARG A 267 -3.02 7.16 15.79
CA ARG A 267 -2.94 6.87 17.22
C ARG A 267 -1.60 6.24 17.60
N TYR A 268 -1.06 5.36 16.76
CA TYR A 268 0.29 4.82 16.93
C TYR A 268 1.36 5.92 16.84
N VAL A 269 1.27 6.78 15.82
CA VAL A 269 2.20 7.91 15.63
C VAL A 269 2.18 8.85 16.84
N LEU A 270 1.00 9.19 17.36
CA LEU A 270 0.81 10.00 18.55
C LEU A 270 1.43 9.38 19.81
N LYS A 271 1.10 8.10 20.08
CA LYS A 271 1.57 7.40 21.29
C LYS A 271 3.10 7.30 21.37
N ASN A 272 3.75 7.21 20.21
CA ASN A 272 5.20 7.06 20.09
C ASN A 272 5.92 8.35 19.69
N LEU A 273 5.18 9.47 19.60
CA LEU A 273 5.70 10.80 19.24
C LEU A 273 6.53 10.78 17.95
N LYS A 274 6.09 10.03 16.93
CA LYS A 274 6.84 9.82 15.68
C LYS A 274 6.65 11.00 14.72
N GLU A 275 7.38 12.09 14.96
CA GLU A 275 7.29 13.32 14.15
C GLU A 275 7.55 13.09 12.66
N GLY A 276 8.56 12.27 12.31
CA GLY A 276 8.87 11.93 10.93
C GLY A 276 7.71 11.21 10.23
N SER A 277 7.11 10.23 10.92
CA SER A 277 5.92 9.50 10.46
C SER A 277 4.71 10.41 10.27
N LEU A 278 4.50 11.39 11.16
CA LEU A 278 3.45 12.39 10.96
C LEU A 278 3.70 13.21 9.68
N GLY A 279 4.94 13.62 9.42
CA GLY A 279 5.30 14.27 8.17
C GLY A 279 5.02 13.38 6.95
N PHE A 280 5.39 12.10 7.00
CA PHE A 280 5.09 11.15 5.93
C PHE A 280 3.59 10.92 5.73
N TYR A 281 2.80 10.85 6.80
CA TYR A 281 1.34 10.78 6.69
C TYR A 281 0.78 11.91 5.83
N ILE A 282 1.23 13.16 6.07
CA ILE A 282 0.80 14.32 5.28
C ILE A 282 1.27 14.23 3.83
N VAL A 283 2.47 13.72 3.58
CA VAL A 283 3.01 13.51 2.22
C VAL A 283 2.15 12.51 1.44
N PHE A 284 1.69 11.43 2.09
CA PHE A 284 0.88 10.39 1.45
C PHE A 284 -0.63 10.65 1.47
N LEU A 285 -1.07 11.71 2.16
CA LEU A 285 -2.47 12.16 2.19
C LEU A 285 -2.88 12.83 0.86
N GLY A 286 -3.28 11.99 -0.10
CA GLY A 286 -3.73 12.39 -1.43
C GLY A 286 -5.20 12.08 -1.72
N GLY A 287 -5.66 12.51 -2.89
CA GLY A 287 -7.00 12.20 -3.42
C GLY A 287 -8.14 12.63 -2.49
N PHE A 288 -9.19 11.81 -2.43
CA PHE A 288 -10.36 12.07 -1.58
C PHE A 288 -10.02 12.13 -0.09
N ARG A 289 -8.99 11.42 0.41
CA ARG A 289 -8.59 11.47 1.83
C ARG A 289 -8.23 12.89 2.26
N LYS A 290 -7.54 13.64 1.39
CA LYS A 290 -7.18 15.04 1.64
C LYS A 290 -8.40 15.96 1.72
N ILE A 291 -9.44 15.68 0.95
CA ILE A 291 -10.72 16.42 0.94
C ILE A 291 -11.54 16.07 2.19
N LEU A 292 -11.53 14.80 2.57
CA LEU A 292 -12.31 14.25 3.68
C LEU A 292 -11.71 14.61 5.05
N PHE A 293 -10.40 14.81 5.13
CA PHE A 293 -9.70 15.09 6.37
C PHE A 293 -8.78 16.33 6.28
N PRO A 294 -9.33 17.53 6.04
CA PRO A 294 -8.52 18.76 5.94
C PRO A 294 -7.97 19.24 7.30
N GLU A 295 -8.55 18.82 8.42
CA GLU A 295 -8.17 19.25 9.78
C GLU A 295 -6.72 18.90 10.08
N ILE A 296 -6.26 17.74 9.63
CA ILE A 296 -4.89 17.28 9.89
C ILE A 296 -3.85 18.17 9.21
N LEU A 297 -4.18 18.79 8.06
CA LEU A 297 -3.28 19.71 7.37
C LEU A 297 -3.07 20.98 8.20
N ASN A 298 -4.16 21.54 8.73
CA ASN A 298 -4.11 22.74 9.56
C ASN A 298 -3.43 22.45 10.91
N ALA A 299 -3.71 21.30 11.51
CA ALA A 299 -3.07 20.88 12.74
C ALA A 299 -1.57 20.63 12.54
N PHE A 300 -1.19 19.96 11.45
CA PHE A 300 0.21 19.73 11.10
C PHE A 300 0.98 21.03 10.92
N GLN A 301 0.41 22.02 10.21
CA GLN A 301 1.06 23.31 10.03
C GLN A 301 1.42 23.95 11.38
N LYS A 302 0.46 24.01 12.32
CA LYS A 302 0.70 24.55 13.67
C LYS A 302 1.66 23.66 14.48
N PHE A 303 1.57 22.35 14.32
CA PHE A 303 2.45 21.39 14.98
C PHE A 303 3.91 21.61 14.61
N THR A 304 4.21 21.92 13.34
CA THR A 304 5.61 22.17 12.92
C THR A 304 6.27 23.35 13.64
N GLU A 305 5.48 24.29 14.17
CA GLU A 305 5.96 25.45 14.93
C GLU A 305 5.94 25.21 16.45
N THR A 306 5.00 24.40 16.95
CA THR A 306 4.71 24.28 18.39
C THR A 306 5.16 22.97 19.01
N GLY A 307 5.23 21.88 18.23
CA GLY A 307 5.43 20.52 18.74
C GLY A 307 4.24 19.98 19.56
N ASP A 308 3.07 20.62 19.49
CA ASP A 308 1.92 20.30 20.34
C ASP A 308 1.09 19.13 19.78
N TRP A 309 1.28 17.94 20.34
CA TRP A 309 0.59 16.72 19.94
C TRP A 309 -0.92 16.74 20.22
N ASP A 310 -1.40 17.58 21.14
CA ASP A 310 -2.84 17.68 21.40
C ASP A 310 -3.57 18.22 20.17
N LEU A 311 -2.94 19.12 19.40
CA LEU A 311 -3.48 19.60 18.11
C LEU A 311 -3.70 18.46 17.12
N ILE A 312 -2.79 17.50 17.08
CA ILE A 312 -2.84 16.34 16.18
C ILE A 312 -3.88 15.34 16.67
N ASP A 313 -3.97 15.07 17.98
CA ASP A 313 -4.98 14.17 18.54
C ASP A 313 -6.39 14.72 18.40
N ASP A 314 -6.58 16.03 18.57
CA ASP A 314 -7.86 16.70 18.34
C ASP A 314 -8.27 16.64 16.86
N ALA A 315 -7.33 16.87 15.94
CA ALA A 315 -7.57 16.69 14.52
C ALA A 315 -7.95 15.24 14.20
N ARG A 316 -7.20 14.26 14.72
CA ARG A 316 -7.50 12.83 14.56
C ARG A 316 -8.92 12.50 15.02
N LYS A 317 -9.30 12.90 16.23
CA LYS A 317 -10.66 12.68 16.77
C LYS A 317 -11.74 13.36 15.93
N ALA A 318 -11.48 14.57 15.44
CA ALA A 318 -12.40 15.29 14.56
C ALA A 318 -12.55 14.60 13.20
N GLY A 319 -11.45 14.13 12.61
CA GLY A 319 -11.43 13.35 11.37
C GLY A 319 -12.21 12.04 11.50
N TYR A 320 -11.99 11.31 12.60
CA TYR A 320 -12.74 10.08 12.89
C TYR A 320 -14.24 10.35 12.99
N ARG A 321 -14.67 11.32 13.81
CA ARG A 321 -16.09 11.69 13.95
C ARG A 321 -16.71 12.08 12.62
N LYS A 322 -16.04 12.91 11.80
CA LYS A 322 -16.55 13.30 10.48
C LYS A 322 -16.63 12.13 9.51
N ALA A 323 -15.68 11.20 9.56
CA ALA A 323 -15.72 10.01 8.72
C ALA A 323 -16.85 9.06 9.17
N GLU A 324 -17.09 8.94 10.48
CA GLU A 324 -18.24 8.22 11.04
C GLU A 324 -19.57 8.90 10.67
N GLU A 325 -19.69 10.21 10.82
CA GLU A 325 -20.87 11.00 10.40
C GLU A 325 -21.13 10.83 8.89
N ARG A 326 -20.10 10.92 8.05
CA ARG A 326 -20.26 10.70 6.59
C ARG A 326 -20.61 9.25 6.24
N LYS A 327 -20.13 8.29 7.03
CA LYS A 327 -20.56 6.89 6.96
C LYS A 327 -22.03 6.76 7.40
N ALA A 328 -22.46 7.49 8.41
CA ALA A 328 -23.78 7.37 9.01
C ALA A 328 -24.89 8.19 8.30
N GLU A 329 -24.61 9.39 7.80
CA GLU A 329 -25.67 10.37 7.54
C GLU A 329 -26.15 10.44 6.08
N GLU A 330 -25.35 10.15 5.05
CA GLU A 330 -25.84 10.46 3.69
C GLU A 330 -25.16 9.77 2.50
N TYR A 331 -23.94 9.24 2.67
CA TYR A 331 -23.17 8.71 1.54
C TYR A 331 -23.15 7.19 1.56
N ALA A 332 -22.67 6.55 2.63
CA ALA A 332 -22.56 5.10 2.67
C ALA A 332 -23.94 4.40 2.75
N GLU A 333 -24.87 4.88 3.60
CA GLU A 333 -26.23 4.31 3.64
C GLU A 333 -27.02 4.55 2.36
N ARG A 334 -26.88 5.72 1.72
CA ARG A 334 -27.54 6.03 0.44
C ARG A 334 -26.93 5.24 -0.71
N LEU A 335 -25.60 5.09 -0.74
CA LEU A 335 -24.89 4.22 -1.69
C LEU A 335 -25.30 2.76 -1.51
N LEU A 336 -25.29 2.25 -0.27
CA LEU A 336 -25.68 0.88 0.04
C LEU A 336 -27.17 0.65 -0.19
N SER A 337 -28.04 1.62 0.11
CA SER A 337 -29.48 1.56 -0.14
C SER A 337 -29.79 1.56 -1.64
N ILE A 338 -29.15 2.44 -2.41
CA ILE A 338 -29.24 2.47 -3.86
C ILE A 338 -28.70 1.17 -4.45
N TYR A 339 -27.56 0.69 -3.96
CA TYR A 339 -26.98 -0.59 -4.36
C TYR A 339 -27.91 -1.77 -4.05
N LYS A 340 -28.51 -1.83 -2.86
CA LYS A 340 -29.50 -2.84 -2.49
C LYS A 340 -30.75 -2.77 -3.37
N SER A 341 -31.20 -1.57 -3.70
CA SER A 341 -32.43 -1.33 -4.46
C SER A 341 -32.27 -1.52 -5.98
N HIS A 342 -31.06 -1.34 -6.50
CA HIS A 342 -30.75 -1.31 -7.93
C HIS A 342 -29.57 -2.23 -8.27
N LYS A 343 -29.40 -3.36 -7.55
CA LYS A 343 -28.25 -4.26 -7.69
C LYS A 343 -28.01 -4.73 -9.14
N SER A 344 -29.05 -4.78 -9.97
CA SER A 344 -28.99 -5.11 -11.40
C SER A 344 -28.69 -3.93 -12.35
N GLU A 345 -28.75 -2.68 -11.87
CA GLU A 345 -28.63 -1.45 -12.67
C GLU A 345 -27.34 -0.68 -12.33
N LYS A 346 -26.19 -1.34 -12.49
CA LYS A 346 -24.89 -0.81 -12.08
C LYS A 346 -24.53 0.57 -12.68
N GLU A 347 -24.95 0.85 -13.91
CA GLU A 347 -24.68 2.15 -14.57
C GLU A 347 -25.42 3.33 -13.91
N PHE A 348 -26.65 3.11 -13.43
CA PHE A 348 -27.42 4.14 -12.72
C PHE A 348 -26.74 4.52 -11.41
N ILE A 349 -26.31 3.50 -10.65
CA ILE A 349 -25.66 3.68 -9.36
C ILE A 349 -24.37 4.48 -9.53
N ALA A 350 -23.50 4.07 -10.46
CA ALA A 350 -22.24 4.77 -10.73
C ALA A 350 -22.46 6.26 -11.07
N LYS A 351 -23.41 6.54 -11.96
CA LYS A 351 -23.73 7.91 -12.38
C LYS A 351 -24.35 8.76 -11.26
N TYR A 352 -25.14 8.14 -10.39
CA TYR A 352 -25.70 8.80 -9.22
C TYR A 352 -24.61 9.19 -8.22
N VAL A 353 -23.65 8.28 -7.94
CA VAL A 353 -22.52 8.62 -7.05
C VAL A 353 -21.72 9.78 -7.61
N GLU A 354 -21.46 9.77 -8.91
CA GLU A 354 -20.66 10.80 -9.55
C GLU A 354 -21.32 12.18 -9.51
N ASN A 355 -22.63 12.27 -9.79
CA ASN A 355 -23.31 13.56 -9.93
C ASN A 355 -23.88 14.13 -8.63
N GLU A 356 -24.39 13.29 -7.72
CA GLU A 356 -25.12 13.78 -6.54
C GLU A 356 -24.25 13.81 -5.29
N LEU A 357 -23.32 12.86 -5.18
CA LEU A 357 -22.49 12.70 -3.99
C LEU A 357 -21.16 13.46 -4.15
N LEU A 358 -20.47 13.31 -5.29
CA LEU A 358 -19.15 13.89 -5.47
C LEU A 358 -19.15 15.38 -5.84
N ASP A 359 -20.16 15.88 -6.56
CA ASP A 359 -20.22 17.31 -6.94
C ASP A 359 -20.40 18.25 -5.73
N GLY A 360 -20.94 17.76 -4.61
CA GLY A 360 -21.03 18.52 -3.36
C GLY A 360 -19.72 18.61 -2.56
N LEU A 361 -18.65 17.92 -2.99
CA LEU A 361 -17.35 17.87 -2.31
C LEU A 361 -16.28 18.77 -2.94
N TYR A 362 -16.56 19.36 -4.09
CA TYR A 362 -15.62 20.21 -4.85
C TYR A 362 -15.96 21.69 -4.80
#